data_AF-A0A843E391-F1
#
_entry.id   AF-A0A843E391-F1
#
_cell.length_a   1.000
_cell.length_b   1.000
_cell.length_c   1.000
_cell.angle_alpha   90.00
_cell.angle_beta   90.00
_cell.angle_gamma   90.00
#
_symmetry.space_group_name_H-M   'P 1'
#
loop_
_entity.id
_entity.type
_entity.pdbx_description
1 polymer ?
#
loop_
_entity_poly.entity_id
_entity_poly.type
_entity_poly.pdbx_seq_one_letter_code
_entity_poly.pdbx_strand_id
1 'polypeptide(L)'
;TILLTKWELYDDKVDNPSIKTRFIDLALSRAISKAESEFPDYDRIVGEGFEKLRELETQGCTDPVLMGTTFGKALTEPLSDIAGEADSPALRDLYTSLTAAVYVMDAVDDLEDDYRDGTYNPFLKACPRFVNRDNYMLKNLYSITELMNSVMKSLQDAYAEVRKSMTCMKEVTDNIVYLGVPESAKNAVAGSSGAKMSVKNAFDRRKERTATY
;
A
#
# COMPACT_ATOMS: atom_id res chain seq x y z
N THR A 1 -10.93 -5.13 3.68
CA THR A 1 -9.71 -5.47 4.45
C THR A 1 -9.35 -6.94 4.38
N ILE A 2 -10.27 -7.87 4.71
CA ILE A 2 -9.95 -9.31 4.76
C ILE A 2 -9.56 -9.89 3.39
N LEU A 3 -10.22 -9.48 2.30
CA LEU A 3 -9.88 -9.90 0.93
C LEU A 3 -8.54 -9.32 0.45
N LEU A 4 -8.24 -8.05 0.75
CA LEU A 4 -6.92 -7.45 0.48
C LEU A 4 -5.81 -8.21 1.20
N THR A 5 -6.01 -8.55 2.48
CA THR A 5 -5.07 -9.36 3.26
C THR A 5 -4.91 -10.79 2.71
N LYS A 6 -5.97 -11.41 2.18
CA LYS A 6 -5.86 -12.71 1.49
C LYS A 6 -4.90 -12.61 0.32
N TRP A 7 -5.12 -11.63 -0.55
CA TRP A 7 -4.32 -11.51 -1.77
C TRP A 7 -2.89 -11.09 -1.47
N GLU A 8 -2.66 -10.21 -0.48
CA GLU A 8 -1.32 -9.91 0.05
C GLU A 8 -0.61 -11.17 0.55
N LEU A 9 -1.31 -12.05 1.29
CA LEU A 9 -0.77 -13.33 1.76
C LEU A 9 -0.57 -14.37 0.64
N TYR A 10 -1.37 -14.31 -0.42
CA TYR A 10 -1.21 -15.17 -1.60
C TYR A 10 0.00 -14.73 -2.40
N ASP A 11 0.16 -13.42 -2.60
CA ASP A 11 1.29 -12.80 -3.30
C ASP A 11 2.62 -13.11 -2.60
N ASP A 12 2.68 -12.90 -1.26
CA ASP A 12 3.83 -13.27 -0.41
C ASP A 12 4.26 -14.74 -0.58
N LYS A 13 3.30 -15.67 -0.76
CA LYS A 13 3.59 -17.11 -0.89
C LYS A 13 4.10 -17.50 -2.27
N VAL A 14 3.67 -16.78 -3.30
CA VAL A 14 4.08 -17.04 -4.69
C VAL A 14 5.50 -16.52 -4.90
N ASP A 15 5.90 -15.43 -4.24
CA ASP A 15 7.23 -14.81 -4.40
C ASP A 15 8.34 -15.40 -3.52
N ASN A 16 8.05 -15.86 -2.29
CA ASN A 16 9.04 -16.62 -1.52
C ASN A 16 8.37 -17.39 -0.36
N PRO A 17 8.33 -18.74 -0.36
CA PRO A 17 7.66 -19.51 0.69
C PRO A 17 8.52 -19.55 1.96
N SER A 18 8.41 -18.52 2.81
CA SER A 18 8.93 -18.61 4.18
C SER A 18 8.06 -19.58 4.99
N ILE A 19 8.69 -20.48 5.72
CA ILE A 19 8.05 -21.58 6.48
C ILE A 19 7.06 -21.06 7.55
N LYS A 20 7.08 -19.76 7.86
CA LYS A 20 6.18 -19.10 8.83
C LYS A 20 4.84 -18.65 8.23
N THR A 21 4.67 -18.62 6.90
CA THR A 21 3.42 -18.22 6.22
C THR A 21 2.31 -19.28 6.34
N ARG A 22 2.65 -20.52 6.72
CA ARG A 22 1.68 -21.62 6.89
C ARG A 22 0.78 -21.52 8.12
N PHE A 23 1.19 -20.83 9.19
CA PHE A 23 0.40 -20.76 10.43
C PHE A 23 -0.65 -19.63 10.43
N ILE A 24 -0.42 -18.57 9.65
CA ILE A 24 -1.30 -17.40 9.52
C ILE A 24 -2.55 -17.74 8.70
N ASP A 25 -2.42 -18.67 7.74
CA ASP A 25 -3.49 -19.20 6.91
C ASP A 25 -4.66 -19.80 7.70
N LEU A 26 -4.39 -20.54 8.77
CA LEU A 26 -5.44 -21.34 9.42
C LEU A 26 -6.39 -20.48 10.28
N ALA A 27 -5.91 -19.35 10.80
CA ALA A 27 -6.70 -18.46 11.63
C ALA A 27 -7.53 -17.45 10.81
N LEU A 28 -7.01 -17.01 9.66
CA LEU A 28 -7.69 -16.06 8.76
C LEU A 28 -8.51 -16.76 7.68
N SER A 29 -8.22 -18.02 7.32
CA SER A 29 -8.94 -18.78 6.27
C SER A 29 -10.45 -18.80 6.44
N ARG A 30 -10.98 -18.92 7.67
CA ARG A 30 -12.45 -18.88 7.87
C ARG A 30 -13.05 -17.50 7.60
N ALA A 31 -12.34 -16.43 7.93
CA ALA A 31 -12.81 -15.07 7.69
C ALA A 31 -12.63 -14.68 6.21
N ILE A 32 -11.55 -15.16 5.58
CA ILE A 32 -11.28 -15.05 4.16
C ILE A 32 -12.33 -15.82 3.35
N SER A 33 -12.56 -17.11 3.63
CA SER A 33 -13.58 -17.91 2.95
C SER A 33 -14.99 -17.39 3.17
N LYS A 34 -15.27 -16.79 4.33
CA LYS A 34 -16.54 -16.10 4.56
C LYS A 34 -16.66 -14.85 3.70
N ALA A 35 -15.61 -14.02 3.62
CA ALA A 35 -15.59 -12.83 2.78
C ALA A 35 -15.65 -13.17 1.27
N GLU A 36 -14.99 -14.24 0.83
CA GLU A 36 -15.09 -14.77 -0.55
C GLU A 36 -16.53 -15.22 -0.87
N SER A 37 -17.18 -15.89 0.07
CA SER A 37 -18.55 -16.37 -0.14
C SER A 37 -19.60 -15.25 -0.10
N GLU A 38 -19.34 -14.19 0.68
CA GLU A 38 -20.26 -13.06 0.82
C GLU A 38 -20.05 -11.99 -0.26
N PHE A 39 -18.83 -11.86 -0.79
CA PHE A 39 -18.45 -10.84 -1.79
C PHE A 39 -17.52 -11.40 -2.88
N PRO A 40 -17.98 -12.38 -3.68
CA PRO A 40 -17.15 -13.04 -4.69
C PRO A 40 -16.67 -12.07 -5.78
N ASP A 41 -17.47 -11.06 -6.13
CA ASP A 41 -17.11 -10.06 -7.13
C ASP A 41 -15.95 -9.18 -6.66
N TYR A 42 -15.91 -8.81 -5.37
CA TYR A 42 -14.79 -8.06 -4.80
C TYR A 42 -13.52 -8.89 -4.70
N ASP A 43 -13.62 -10.20 -4.43
CA ASP A 43 -12.46 -11.09 -4.44
C ASP A 43 -11.83 -11.17 -5.83
N ARG A 44 -12.67 -11.29 -6.88
CA ARG A 44 -12.23 -11.27 -8.28
C ARG A 44 -11.54 -9.96 -8.64
N ILE A 45 -12.18 -8.81 -8.36
CA ILE A 45 -11.63 -7.50 -8.75
C ILE A 45 -10.31 -7.20 -8.02
N VAL A 46 -10.21 -7.55 -6.73
CA VAL A 46 -8.96 -7.40 -5.99
C VAL A 46 -7.89 -8.32 -6.59
N GLY A 47 -8.23 -9.58 -6.92
CA GLY A 47 -7.34 -10.51 -7.60
C GLY A 47 -6.82 -9.97 -8.93
N GLU A 48 -7.70 -9.44 -9.79
CA GLU A 48 -7.32 -8.79 -11.06
C GLU A 48 -6.41 -7.57 -10.85
N GLY A 49 -6.54 -6.86 -9.72
CA GLY A 49 -5.63 -5.79 -9.33
C GLY A 49 -4.22 -6.29 -9.03
N PHE A 50 -4.09 -7.37 -8.27
CA PHE A 50 -2.80 -8.01 -7.99
C PHE A 50 -2.19 -8.64 -9.25
N GLU A 51 -2.99 -9.25 -10.13
CA GLU A 51 -2.51 -9.76 -11.42
C GLU A 51 -1.91 -8.65 -12.29
N LYS A 52 -2.55 -7.48 -12.36
CA LYS A 52 -2.00 -6.32 -13.08
C LYS A 52 -0.70 -5.80 -12.47
N LEU A 53 -0.57 -5.81 -11.13
CA LEU A 53 0.71 -5.49 -10.48
C LEU A 53 1.78 -6.50 -10.89
N ARG A 54 1.47 -7.79 -10.82
CA ARG A 54 2.38 -8.88 -11.20
C ARG A 54 2.85 -8.79 -12.65
N GLU A 55 1.97 -8.39 -13.56
CA GLU A 55 2.31 -8.14 -14.95
C GLU A 55 3.36 -7.02 -15.08
N LEU A 56 3.19 -5.90 -14.36
CA LEU A 56 4.15 -4.80 -14.33
C LEU A 56 5.50 -5.22 -13.74
N GLU A 57 5.50 -6.04 -12.69
CA GLU A 57 6.72 -6.60 -12.09
C GLU A 57 7.48 -7.51 -13.06
N THR A 58 6.75 -8.39 -13.75
CA THR A 58 7.31 -9.31 -14.75
C THR A 58 7.90 -8.53 -15.94
N GLN A 59 7.29 -7.40 -16.30
CA GLN A 59 7.80 -6.48 -17.32
C GLN A 59 9.01 -5.65 -16.82
N GLY A 60 9.33 -5.70 -15.53
CA GLY A 60 10.43 -4.96 -14.93
C GLY A 60 10.15 -3.46 -14.80
N CYS A 61 8.89 -3.08 -14.56
CA CYS A 61 8.48 -1.69 -14.39
C CYS A 61 9.23 -1.00 -13.23
N THR A 62 9.98 0.05 -13.54
CA THR A 62 10.73 0.83 -12.52
C THR A 62 9.99 2.08 -12.06
N ASP A 63 8.74 2.27 -12.46
CA ASP A 63 7.92 3.43 -12.09
C ASP A 63 6.95 3.06 -10.95
N PRO A 64 7.27 3.42 -9.70
CA PRO A 64 6.42 3.08 -8.56
C PRO A 64 5.08 3.83 -8.58
N VAL A 65 5.00 5.00 -9.23
CA VAL A 65 3.74 5.76 -9.34
C VAL A 65 2.81 5.05 -10.30
N LEU A 66 3.33 4.56 -11.43
CA LEU A 66 2.56 3.76 -12.38
C LEU A 66 2.02 2.49 -11.73
N MET A 67 2.85 1.77 -10.97
CA MET A 67 2.41 0.55 -10.27
C MET A 67 1.30 0.85 -9.26
N GLY A 68 1.52 1.83 -8.38
CA GLY A 68 0.53 2.22 -7.37
C GLY A 68 -0.76 2.79 -7.97
N THR A 69 -0.69 3.57 -9.06
CA THR A 69 -1.89 4.07 -9.75
C THR A 69 -2.64 2.97 -10.50
N THR A 70 -1.94 1.99 -11.08
CA THR A 70 -2.56 0.83 -11.74
C THR A 70 -3.35 0.01 -10.74
N PHE A 71 -2.76 -0.26 -9.57
CA PHE A 71 -3.45 -0.95 -8.49
C PHE A 71 -4.62 -0.13 -7.94
N GLY A 72 -4.41 1.18 -7.69
CA GLY A 72 -5.46 2.09 -7.23
C GLY A 72 -6.67 2.12 -8.16
N LYS A 73 -6.44 2.16 -9.48
CA LYS A 73 -7.51 2.10 -10.50
C LYS A 73 -8.26 0.79 -10.45
N ALA A 74 -7.57 -0.34 -10.28
CA ALA A 74 -8.23 -1.65 -10.15
C ALA A 74 -9.14 -1.71 -8.91
N LEU A 75 -8.78 -1.02 -7.83
CA LEU A 75 -9.59 -0.94 -6.62
C LEU A 75 -10.75 0.07 -6.71
N THR A 76 -10.85 0.90 -7.75
CA THR A 76 -11.90 1.92 -7.83
C THR A 76 -13.30 1.32 -7.90
N GLU A 77 -13.49 0.20 -8.60
CA GLU A 77 -14.79 -0.47 -8.71
C GLU A 77 -15.37 -0.90 -7.35
N PRO A 78 -14.68 -1.71 -6.52
CA PRO A 78 -15.22 -2.07 -5.20
C PRO A 78 -15.34 -0.87 -4.27
N LEU A 79 -14.48 0.15 -4.40
CA LEU A 79 -14.57 1.36 -3.59
C LEU A 79 -15.75 2.24 -3.99
N SER A 80 -16.10 2.31 -5.28
CA SER A 80 -17.29 2.98 -5.78
C SER A 80 -18.56 2.30 -5.28
N ASP A 81 -18.60 0.96 -5.30
CA ASP A 81 -19.74 0.21 -4.77
C ASP A 81 -19.93 0.45 -3.27
N ILE A 82 -18.82 0.52 -2.50
CA ILE A 82 -18.85 0.86 -1.07
C ILE A 82 -19.30 2.31 -0.84
N ALA A 83 -18.90 3.24 -1.71
CA ALA A 83 -19.28 4.65 -1.61
C ALA A 83 -20.76 4.89 -1.96
N GLY A 84 -21.39 4.02 -2.77
CA GLY A 84 -22.80 4.12 -3.13
C GLY A 84 -23.13 5.47 -3.77
N GLU A 85 -24.12 6.18 -3.22
CA GLU A 85 -24.53 7.50 -3.72
C GLU A 85 -23.45 8.59 -3.59
N ALA A 86 -22.44 8.38 -2.73
CA ALA A 86 -21.31 9.30 -2.57
C ALA A 86 -20.20 9.08 -3.62
N ASP A 87 -20.31 8.04 -4.45
CA ASP A 87 -19.35 7.79 -5.51
C ASP A 87 -19.31 8.95 -6.50
N SER A 88 -18.10 9.32 -6.89
CA SER A 88 -17.87 10.39 -7.84
C SER A 88 -16.50 10.21 -8.51
N PRO A 89 -16.29 10.78 -9.71
CA PRO A 89 -14.98 10.77 -10.34
C PRO A 89 -13.86 11.31 -9.42
N ALA A 90 -14.14 12.41 -8.70
CA ALA A 90 -13.20 12.98 -7.75
C ALA A 90 -12.84 12.02 -6.60
N LEU A 91 -13.80 11.24 -6.11
CA LEU A 91 -13.56 10.25 -5.05
C LEU A 91 -12.70 9.08 -5.56
N ARG A 92 -12.94 8.62 -6.79
CA ARG A 92 -12.12 7.58 -7.44
C ARG A 92 -10.69 8.06 -7.71
N ASP A 93 -10.52 9.32 -8.10
CA ASP A 93 -9.21 9.95 -8.28
C ASP A 93 -8.46 10.09 -6.94
N LEU A 94 -9.19 10.42 -5.87
CA LEU A 94 -8.65 10.44 -4.51
C LEU A 94 -8.15 9.05 -4.08
N TYR A 95 -8.96 8.00 -4.28
CA TYR A 95 -8.53 6.63 -3.97
C TYR A 95 -7.29 6.22 -4.76
N THR A 96 -7.28 6.49 -6.07
CA THR A 96 -6.14 6.17 -6.94
C THR A 96 -4.87 6.88 -6.48
N SER A 97 -4.98 8.18 -6.16
CA SER A 97 -3.84 8.99 -5.70
C SER A 97 -3.34 8.57 -4.33
N LEU A 98 -4.24 8.18 -3.42
CA LEU A 98 -3.89 7.65 -2.11
C LEU A 98 -3.15 6.32 -2.23
N THR A 99 -3.64 5.39 -3.06
CA THR A 99 -2.96 4.10 -3.28
C THR A 99 -1.56 4.30 -3.87
N ALA A 100 -1.40 5.21 -4.83
CA ALA A 100 -0.10 5.54 -5.40
C ALA A 100 0.87 6.13 -4.37
N ALA A 101 0.39 7.06 -3.54
CA ALA A 101 1.16 7.64 -2.46
C ALA A 101 1.63 6.57 -1.44
N VAL A 102 0.73 5.67 -1.03
CA VAL A 102 1.04 4.57 -0.10
C VAL A 102 2.06 3.63 -0.72
N TYR A 103 1.87 3.22 -1.97
CA TYR A 103 2.80 2.32 -2.68
C TYR A 103 4.22 2.91 -2.77
N VAL A 104 4.34 4.20 -3.13
CA VAL A 104 5.64 4.88 -3.19
C VAL A 104 6.30 4.98 -1.81
N MET A 105 5.53 5.29 -0.76
CA MET A 105 6.05 5.33 0.61
C MET A 105 6.56 3.95 1.05
N ASP A 106 5.78 2.90 0.82
CA ASP A 106 6.11 1.52 1.18
C ASP A 106 7.38 1.06 0.45
N ALA A 107 7.46 1.25 -0.86
CA ALA A 107 8.63 0.89 -1.65
C ALA A 107 9.92 1.64 -1.24
N VAL A 108 9.82 2.83 -0.62
CA VAL A 108 10.98 3.56 -0.05
C VAL A 108 11.34 3.04 1.35
N ASP A 109 10.35 2.78 2.19
CA ASP A 109 10.55 2.27 3.56
C ASP A 109 11.14 0.84 3.52
N ASP A 110 10.76 0.04 2.52
CA ASP A 110 11.02 -1.40 2.44
C ASP A 110 12.28 -1.76 1.64
N LEU A 111 13.03 -0.78 1.14
CA LEU A 111 14.25 -0.99 0.32
C LEU A 111 15.21 -2.08 0.84
N GLU A 112 15.46 -2.13 2.15
CA GLU A 112 16.37 -3.11 2.74
C GLU A 112 15.72 -4.48 2.97
N ASP A 113 14.45 -4.49 3.38
CA ASP A 113 13.66 -5.70 3.56
C ASP A 113 13.45 -6.40 2.20
N ASP A 114 13.04 -5.65 1.17
CA ASP A 114 12.80 -6.18 -0.17
C ASP A 114 14.06 -6.74 -0.82
N TYR A 115 15.19 -6.06 -0.64
CA TYR A 115 16.47 -6.55 -1.13
C TYR A 115 16.87 -7.86 -0.45
N ARG A 116 16.66 -7.96 0.87
CA ARG A 116 16.99 -9.15 1.66
C ARG A 116 16.08 -10.32 1.30
N ASP A 117 14.79 -10.05 1.16
CA ASP A 117 13.75 -11.07 1.00
C ASP A 117 13.55 -11.45 -0.49
N GLY A 118 14.18 -10.71 -1.41
CA GLY A 118 14.16 -10.97 -2.86
C GLY A 118 12.82 -10.62 -3.51
N THR A 119 11.99 -9.84 -2.83
CA THR A 119 10.69 -9.37 -3.33
C THR A 119 10.89 -8.24 -4.33
N TYR A 120 9.84 -7.98 -5.13
CA TYR A 120 9.92 -6.96 -6.15
C TYR A 120 9.89 -5.55 -5.53
N ASN A 121 10.87 -4.72 -5.90
CA ASN A 121 10.84 -3.30 -5.60
C ASN A 121 11.32 -2.49 -6.81
N PRO A 122 10.53 -1.52 -7.31
CA PRO A 122 10.86 -0.76 -8.52
C PRO A 122 12.15 0.06 -8.39
N PHE A 123 12.48 0.54 -7.19
CA PHE A 123 13.71 1.28 -6.91
C PHE A 123 14.94 0.37 -6.94
N LEU A 124 14.81 -0.87 -6.45
CA LEU A 124 15.86 -1.88 -6.51
C LEU A 124 16.04 -2.41 -7.94
N LYS A 125 14.95 -2.55 -8.70
CA LYS A 125 15.01 -2.97 -10.10
C LYS A 125 15.82 -2.00 -10.97
N ALA A 126 15.72 -0.70 -10.67
CA ALA A 126 16.54 0.34 -11.30
C ALA A 126 17.96 0.46 -10.72
N CYS A 127 18.32 -0.34 -9.70
CA CYS A 127 19.59 -0.26 -8.99
C CYS A 127 20.53 -1.43 -9.35
N PRO A 128 21.60 -1.22 -10.13
CA PRO A 128 22.51 -2.30 -10.50
C PRO A 128 23.26 -2.92 -9.31
N ARG A 129 23.46 -2.15 -8.23
CA ARG A 129 24.16 -2.61 -7.04
C ARG A 129 23.63 -1.90 -5.80
N PHE A 130 22.70 -2.56 -5.11
CA PHE A 130 22.26 -2.15 -3.79
C PHE A 130 23.33 -2.52 -2.74
N VAL A 131 23.57 -1.63 -1.77
CA VAL A 131 24.55 -1.84 -0.69
C VAL A 131 23.84 -1.88 0.65
N ASN A 132 23.11 -0.80 0.94
CA ASN A 132 22.17 -0.68 2.05
C ASN A 132 21.26 0.52 1.76
N ARG A 133 20.19 0.64 2.54
CA ARG A 133 19.19 1.71 2.41
C ARG A 133 19.83 3.08 2.49
N ASP A 134 20.65 3.35 3.51
CA ASP A 134 21.26 4.67 3.71
C ASP A 134 22.11 5.13 2.52
N ASN A 135 22.92 4.23 1.95
CA ASN A 135 23.73 4.52 0.77
C ASN A 135 22.86 4.81 -0.46
N TYR A 136 21.77 4.05 -0.64
CA TYR A 136 20.83 4.27 -1.72
C TYR A 136 20.11 5.62 -1.57
N MET A 137 19.61 5.91 -0.37
CA MET A 137 18.93 7.16 -0.06
C MET A 137 19.85 8.36 -0.22
N LEU A 138 21.10 8.31 0.26
CA LEU A 138 22.06 9.41 0.10
C LEU A 138 22.34 9.74 -1.38
N LYS A 139 22.37 8.73 -2.26
CA LYS A 139 22.60 8.92 -3.70
C LYS A 139 21.38 9.45 -4.44
N ASN A 140 20.18 9.11 -3.98
CA ASN A 140 18.91 9.36 -4.68
C ASN A 140 17.98 10.32 -3.93
N LEU A 141 18.44 10.95 -2.85
CA LEU A 141 17.60 11.71 -1.91
C LEU A 141 16.73 12.76 -2.61
N TYR A 142 17.33 13.54 -3.52
CA TYR A 142 16.62 14.58 -4.26
C TYR A 142 15.50 13.98 -5.12
N SER A 143 15.80 12.96 -5.92
CA SER A 143 14.83 12.32 -6.81
C SER A 143 13.70 11.64 -6.03
N ILE A 144 14.02 10.95 -4.93
CA ILE A 144 13.01 10.31 -4.08
C ILE A 144 12.13 11.36 -3.39
N THR A 145 12.73 12.45 -2.90
CA THR A 145 11.97 13.53 -2.25
C THR A 145 11.07 14.25 -3.25
N GLU A 146 11.55 14.48 -4.48
CA GLU A 146 10.75 15.07 -5.57
C GLU A 146 9.58 14.17 -5.95
N LEU A 147 9.84 12.87 -6.12
CA LEU A 147 8.81 11.87 -6.38
C LEU A 147 7.76 11.85 -5.26
N MET A 148 8.21 11.83 -4.01
CA MET A 148 7.34 11.84 -2.83
C MET A 148 6.46 13.10 -2.80
N ASN A 149 7.05 14.27 -3.01
CA ASN A 149 6.30 15.54 -3.06
C ASN A 149 5.29 15.55 -4.22
N SER A 150 5.65 14.96 -5.37
CA SER A 150 4.76 14.85 -6.52
C SER A 150 3.52 14.00 -6.18
N VAL A 151 3.68 12.81 -5.61
CA VAL A 151 2.54 11.97 -5.23
C VAL A 151 1.73 12.54 -4.08
N MET A 152 2.36 13.23 -3.12
CA MET A 152 1.65 13.98 -2.08
C MET A 152 0.78 15.08 -2.68
N LYS A 153 1.31 15.81 -3.65
CA LYS A 153 0.56 16.86 -4.34
C LYS A 153 -0.65 16.28 -5.09
N SER A 154 -0.47 15.19 -5.84
CA SER A 154 -1.59 14.52 -6.53
C SER A 154 -2.69 14.10 -5.55
N LEU A 155 -2.32 13.52 -4.41
CA LEU A 155 -3.27 13.17 -3.34
C LEU A 155 -4.00 14.40 -2.79
N GLN A 156 -3.28 15.48 -2.51
CA GLN A 156 -3.84 16.72 -1.97
C GLN A 156 -4.77 17.43 -2.96
N ASP A 157 -4.40 17.46 -4.25
CA ASP A 157 -5.22 18.03 -5.32
C ASP A 157 -6.52 17.24 -5.49
N ALA A 158 -6.45 15.90 -5.54
CA ALA A 158 -7.63 15.04 -5.61
C ALA A 158 -8.53 15.19 -4.37
N TYR A 159 -7.93 15.27 -3.18
CA TYR A 159 -8.68 15.52 -1.95
C TYR A 159 -9.37 16.89 -1.96
N ALA A 160 -8.71 17.93 -2.47
CA ALA A 160 -9.30 19.27 -2.54
C ALA A 160 -10.60 19.30 -3.35
N GLU A 161 -10.72 18.45 -4.39
CA GLU A 161 -11.96 18.30 -5.16
C GLU A 161 -13.06 17.60 -4.35
N VAL A 162 -12.76 16.47 -3.70
CA VAL A 162 -13.71 15.75 -2.83
C VAL A 162 -14.14 16.63 -1.65
N ARG A 163 -13.22 17.42 -1.10
CA ARG A 163 -13.46 18.29 0.04
C ARG A 163 -14.57 19.31 -0.21
N LYS A 164 -14.79 19.73 -1.46
CA LYS A 164 -15.85 20.68 -1.85
C LYS A 164 -17.25 20.11 -1.57
N SER A 165 -17.45 18.81 -1.76
CA SER A 165 -18.74 18.13 -1.59
C SER A 165 -18.94 17.51 -0.20
N MET A 166 -17.88 17.39 0.61
CA MET A 166 -17.99 16.88 1.99
C MET A 166 -18.96 17.74 2.82
N THR A 167 -19.74 17.10 3.69
CA THR A 167 -20.69 17.78 4.60
C THR A 167 -20.27 17.67 6.07
N CYS A 168 -19.45 16.67 6.43
CA CYS A 168 -18.94 16.44 7.77
C CYS A 168 -17.45 16.05 7.73
N MET A 169 -16.80 15.99 8.90
CA MET A 169 -15.42 15.49 9.10
C MET A 169 -14.31 16.21 8.31
N LYS A 170 -14.59 17.36 7.68
CA LYS A 170 -13.63 18.13 6.87
C LYS A 170 -12.31 18.38 7.61
N GLU A 171 -12.37 18.87 8.84
CA GLU A 171 -11.18 19.25 9.62
C GLU A 171 -10.33 18.04 10.00
N VAL A 172 -10.97 16.91 10.31
CA VAL A 172 -10.26 15.65 10.61
C VAL A 172 -9.57 15.13 9.36
N THR A 173 -10.27 15.12 8.22
CA THR A 173 -9.69 14.67 6.95
C THR A 173 -8.61 15.65 6.44
N ASP A 174 -8.75 16.95 6.67
CA ASP A 174 -7.73 17.97 6.38
C ASP A 174 -6.44 17.67 7.15
N ASN A 175 -6.55 17.38 8.45
CA ASN A 175 -5.40 17.01 9.27
C ASN A 175 -4.73 15.74 8.76
N ILE A 176 -5.50 14.74 8.32
CA ILE A 176 -4.94 13.49 7.78
C ILE A 176 -4.20 13.78 6.46
N VAL A 177 -4.84 14.44 5.50
CA VAL A 177 -4.30 14.60 4.14
C VAL A 177 -3.19 15.65 4.06
N TYR A 178 -3.30 16.74 4.80
CA TYR A 178 -2.32 17.83 4.75
C TYR A 178 -1.21 17.73 5.78
N LEU A 179 -1.38 16.95 6.87
CA LEU A 179 -0.37 16.81 7.92
C LEU A 179 0.06 15.34 8.12
N GLY A 180 -0.89 14.44 8.38
CA GLY A 180 -0.60 13.05 8.75
C GLY A 180 0.11 12.25 7.66
N VAL A 181 -0.42 12.25 6.44
CA VAL A 181 0.19 11.53 5.31
C VAL A 181 1.55 12.13 4.93
N PRO A 182 1.71 13.47 4.78
CA PRO A 182 3.02 14.07 4.56
C PRO A 182 4.05 13.77 5.64
N GLU A 183 3.64 13.70 6.92
CA GLU A 183 4.55 13.32 8.00
C GLU A 183 4.98 11.86 7.92
N SER A 184 4.06 10.96 7.54
CA SER A 184 4.37 9.55 7.28
C SER A 184 5.36 9.41 6.11
N ALA A 185 5.17 10.18 5.05
CA ALA A 185 6.09 10.22 3.90
C ALA A 185 7.49 10.70 4.29
N LYS A 186 7.59 11.75 5.12
CA LYS A 186 8.89 12.20 5.66
C LYS A 186 9.57 11.14 6.50
N ASN A 187 8.83 10.43 7.35
CA ASN A 187 9.36 9.34 8.16
C ASN A 187 9.88 8.19 7.29
N ALA A 188 9.15 7.84 6.23
CA ALA A 188 9.57 6.83 5.25
C ALA A 188 10.88 7.22 4.56
N VAL A 189 11.05 8.50 4.19
CA VAL A 189 12.32 8.99 3.62
C VAL A 189 13.43 9.00 4.67
N ALA A 190 13.15 9.46 5.89
CA ALA A 190 14.13 9.55 6.98
C ALA A 190 14.55 8.18 7.54
N GLY A 191 13.78 7.11 7.27
CA GLY A 191 13.99 5.79 7.89
C GLY A 191 13.62 5.77 9.38
N SER A 192 12.75 6.70 9.80
CA SER A 192 12.26 6.84 11.18
C SER A 192 10.81 6.39 11.33
N SER A 193 10.26 5.71 10.32
CA SER A 193 8.94 5.09 10.37
C SER A 193 8.83 4.19 11.61
N GLY A 194 8.04 4.60 12.60
CA GLY A 194 7.74 3.76 13.75
C GLY A 194 7.08 2.46 13.28
N ALA A 195 7.40 1.34 13.96
CA ALA A 195 6.99 -0.03 13.63
C ALA A 195 5.73 -0.12 12.74
N LYS A 196 5.95 -0.52 11.48
CA LYS A 196 4.94 -0.71 10.43
C LYS A 196 3.66 -1.29 11.01
N MET A 197 2.49 -0.86 10.55
CA MET A 197 1.25 -1.58 10.83
C MET A 197 0.96 -2.55 9.68
N SER A 198 1.87 -3.50 9.47
CA SER A 198 1.55 -4.71 8.70
C SER A 198 0.63 -5.59 9.55
N VAL A 199 -0.22 -6.41 8.92
CA VAL A 199 -0.98 -7.47 9.61
C VAL A 199 -0.03 -8.31 10.49
N LYS A 200 1.21 -8.53 10.04
CA LYS A 200 2.28 -9.18 10.82
C LYS A 200 2.51 -8.46 12.16
N ASN A 201 2.69 -7.14 12.15
CA ASN A 201 2.96 -6.33 13.34
C ASN A 201 1.72 -6.08 14.22
N ALA A 202 0.52 -6.16 13.65
CA ALA A 202 -0.73 -6.08 14.41
C ALA A 202 -0.99 -7.36 15.23
N PHE A 203 -0.64 -8.54 14.69
CA PHE A 203 -0.76 -9.81 15.39
C PHE A 203 0.37 -10.05 16.40
N ASP A 204 1.60 -9.65 16.10
CA ASP A 204 2.72 -9.76 17.05
C ASP A 204 2.48 -8.92 18.32
N ARG A 205 1.99 -7.68 18.17
CA ARG A 205 1.57 -6.83 19.31
C ARG A 205 0.42 -7.43 20.12
N ARG A 206 -0.49 -8.17 19.47
CA ARG A 206 -1.59 -8.87 20.17
C ARG A 206 -1.06 -10.04 21.01
N LYS A 207 -0.04 -10.74 20.53
CA LYS A 207 0.64 -11.83 21.23
C LYS A 207 1.47 -11.33 22.41
N GLU A 208 2.18 -10.22 22.25
CA GLU A 208 2.91 -9.57 23.36
C GLU A 208 1.96 -9.09 24.48
N ARG A 209 0.81 -8.53 24.11
CA ARG A 209 -0.24 -8.12 25.08
C ARG A 209 -0.92 -9.28 25.80
N THR A 210 -0.94 -10.47 25.22
CA THR A 210 -1.52 -11.67 25.84
C THR A 210 -0.49 -12.52 26.57
N ALA A 211 0.80 -12.28 26.38
CA ALA A 211 1.89 -12.89 27.14
C ALA A 211 2.18 -12.18 28.47
N THR A 212 1.52 -11.04 28.74
CA THR A 212 1.65 -10.28 30.00
C THR A 212 0.54 -10.58 31.02
N TYR A 213 -0.19 -11.68 30.87
CA TYR A 213 -1.14 -12.21 31.86
C TYR A 213 -0.85 -13.67 32.18
#